data_AF-A0A3A4WE57-F1
#
_entry.id   AF-A0A3A4WE57-F1
#
_cell.length_a   1.000
_cell.length_b   1.000
_cell.length_c   1.000
_cell.angle_alpha   90.00
_cell.angle_beta   90.00
_cell.angle_gamma   90.00
#
_symmetry.space_group_name_H-M   'P 1'
#
loop_
_entity.id
_entity.type
_entity.pdbx_description
1 polymer ?
#
loop_
_entity_poly.entity_id
_entity_poly.type
_entity_poly.pdbx_seq_one_letter_code
_entity_poly.pdbx_strand_id
1 'polypeptide(L)'
;MAGLVSSSAVAPGETGRLDVRIDPIGKKGKVTKTVAVYSDDAAEPKQILQVKADVRHGTKSASGLRMGRVLFSARCKSCHADAGSGQKGKTLYEAICAFCHGVRGEGVSTHPLKEGTDAWARNWIAVGKPGTAMAGYSKEQGGPLDAAQIESLVDYIKSLSRRRD
;
A
#
# COMPACT_ATOMS: atom_id res chain seq x y z
N MET A 1 10.72 1.35 -10.25
CA MET A 1 11.19 1.29 -11.64
C MET A 1 12.52 0.59 -11.59
N ALA A 2 12.70 -0.47 -12.36
CA ALA A 2 13.96 -1.17 -12.47
C ALA A 2 14.51 -0.96 -13.88
N GLY A 3 15.81 -0.69 -14.00
CA GLY A 3 16.52 -0.59 -15.26
C GLY A 3 17.56 -1.70 -15.33
N LEU A 4 17.62 -2.41 -16.44
CA LEU A 4 18.69 -3.34 -16.79
C LEU A 4 19.37 -2.83 -18.05
N VAL A 5 20.69 -2.88 -18.08
CA VAL A 5 21.47 -2.54 -19.26
C VAL A 5 22.10 -3.83 -19.79
N SER A 6 22.04 -4.05 -21.11
CA SER A 6 22.60 -5.26 -21.74
C SER A 6 24.11 -5.39 -21.58
N SER A 7 24.82 -4.26 -21.46
CA SER A 7 26.25 -4.18 -21.21
C SER A 7 26.58 -2.84 -20.54
N SER A 8 27.67 -2.78 -19.77
CA SER A 8 28.19 -1.53 -19.21
C SER A 8 29.18 -0.81 -20.14
N ALA A 9 29.47 -1.39 -21.31
CA ALA A 9 30.35 -0.85 -22.33
C ALA A 9 29.68 -0.98 -23.71
N VAL A 10 29.77 0.08 -24.51
CA VAL A 10 29.23 0.16 -25.87
C VAL A 10 30.31 0.83 -26.72
N ALA A 11 30.84 0.15 -27.73
CA ALA A 11 31.87 0.71 -28.60
C ALA A 11 31.31 1.82 -29.50
N PRO A 12 32.16 2.68 -30.09
CA PRO A 12 31.71 3.68 -31.07
C PRO A 12 30.94 3.03 -32.23
N GLY A 13 29.71 3.49 -32.46
CA GLY A 13 28.80 2.95 -33.49
C GLY A 13 28.06 1.67 -33.09
N GLU A 14 28.33 1.11 -31.91
CA GLU A 14 27.60 -0.03 -31.36
C GLU A 14 26.29 0.43 -30.69
N THR A 15 25.29 -0.45 -30.65
CA THR A 15 23.99 -0.17 -30.02
C THR A 15 23.84 -0.98 -28.73
N GLY A 16 23.66 -0.29 -27.61
CA GLY A 16 23.26 -0.91 -26.33
C GLY A 16 21.74 -0.95 -26.16
N ARG A 17 21.23 -1.90 -25.35
CA ARG A 17 19.81 -2.00 -25.00
C ARG A 17 19.61 -1.69 -23.51
N LEU A 18 18.63 -0.83 -23.23
CA LEU A 18 18.22 -0.45 -21.88
C LEU A 18 16.76 -0.87 -21.64
N ASP A 19 16.56 -1.91 -20.84
CA ASP A 19 15.22 -2.41 -20.51
C ASP A 19 14.69 -1.71 -19.25
N VAL A 20 13.60 -0.96 -19.40
CA VAL A 20 12.95 -0.21 -18.30
C VAL A 20 11.61 -0.83 -17.96
N ARG A 21 11.44 -1.27 -16.71
CA ARG A 21 10.16 -1.78 -16.21
C ARG A 21 9.46 -0.76 -15.31
N ILE A 22 8.25 -0.38 -15.70
CA ILE A 22 7.34 0.47 -14.90
C ILE A 22 6.22 -0.39 -14.31
N ASP A 23 6.16 -0.46 -13.00
CA ASP A 23 5.03 -1.07 -12.28
C ASP A 23 3.84 -0.08 -12.28
N PRO A 24 2.68 -0.43 -12.85
CA PRO A 24 1.51 0.46 -12.88
C PRO A 24 0.76 0.54 -11.53
N ILE A 25 1.12 -0.28 -10.54
CA ILE A 25 0.46 -0.30 -9.23
C ILE A 25 0.57 1.07 -8.54
N GLY A 26 -0.55 1.51 -7.97
CA GLY A 26 -0.69 2.80 -7.28
C GLY A 26 -0.70 4.02 -8.20
N LYS A 27 -0.67 3.83 -9.53
CA LYS A 27 -0.64 4.92 -10.50
C LYS A 27 -1.95 4.95 -11.29
N LYS A 28 -2.42 6.15 -11.62
CA LYS A 28 -3.61 6.37 -12.46
C LYS A 28 -3.42 7.64 -13.28
N GLY A 29 -3.83 7.61 -14.53
CA GLY A 29 -3.68 8.73 -15.47
C GLY A 29 -2.27 8.85 -16.03
N LYS A 30 -1.89 10.06 -16.47
CA LYS A 30 -0.61 10.33 -17.13
C LYS A 30 0.55 10.19 -16.16
N VAL A 31 1.38 9.17 -16.38
CA VAL A 31 2.62 8.92 -15.64
C VAL A 31 3.80 9.26 -16.54
N THR A 32 4.71 10.11 -16.04
CA THR A 32 6.02 10.35 -16.68
C THR A 32 7.11 9.89 -15.72
N LYS A 33 8.05 9.09 -16.22
CA LYS A 33 9.24 8.67 -15.49
C LYS A 33 10.49 9.03 -16.29
N THR A 34 11.51 9.44 -15.56
CA THR A 34 12.77 9.90 -16.13
C THR A 34 13.83 8.83 -15.95
N VAL A 35 14.53 8.50 -17.03
CA VAL A 35 15.74 7.68 -17.03
C VAL A 35 16.89 8.64 -17.30
N ALA A 36 17.82 8.75 -16.37
CA ALA A 36 19.09 9.42 -16.62
C ALA A 36 20.12 8.37 -17.06
N VAL A 37 20.69 8.54 -18.24
CA VAL A 37 21.78 7.73 -18.77
C VAL A 37 23.05 8.55 -18.62
N TYR A 38 24.07 7.97 -18.01
CA TYR A 38 25.38 8.58 -17.86
C TYR A 38 26.38 7.82 -18.72
N SER A 39 27.25 8.53 -19.42
CA SER A 39 28.33 7.98 -20.24
C SER A 39 29.63 8.75 -19.99
N ASP A 40 30.71 8.22 -20.52
CA ASP A 40 32.03 8.83 -20.60
C ASP A 40 32.20 9.77 -21.81
N ASP A 41 31.10 10.07 -22.52
CA ASP A 41 31.07 11.11 -23.55
C ASP A 41 31.32 12.49 -22.91
N ALA A 42 32.42 13.14 -23.27
CA ALA A 42 32.80 14.43 -22.71
C ALA A 42 31.90 15.59 -23.15
N ALA A 43 31.28 15.51 -24.33
CA ALA A 43 30.36 16.53 -24.83
C ALA A 43 28.97 16.37 -24.23
N GLU A 44 28.53 15.12 -24.07
CA GLU A 44 27.17 14.77 -23.66
C GLU A 44 27.11 13.69 -22.56
N PRO A 45 27.71 13.94 -21.37
CA PRO A 45 27.92 12.93 -20.33
C PRO A 45 26.64 12.44 -19.64
N LYS A 46 25.52 13.11 -19.90
CA LYS A 46 24.22 12.81 -19.30
C LYS A 46 23.08 13.04 -20.27
N GLN A 47 22.36 11.97 -20.58
CA GLN A 47 21.15 12.00 -21.38
C GLN A 47 19.92 11.73 -20.52
N ILE A 48 18.83 12.45 -20.81
CA ILE A 48 17.56 12.30 -20.09
C ILE A 48 16.51 11.74 -21.03
N LEU A 49 16.06 10.52 -20.76
CA LEU A 49 14.97 9.88 -21.49
C LEU A 49 13.68 9.93 -20.66
N GLN A 50 12.56 10.26 -21.30
CA GLN A 50 11.24 10.27 -20.67
C GLN A 50 10.40 9.09 -21.11
N VAL A 51 9.98 8.26 -20.16
CA VAL A 51 8.99 7.20 -20.39
C VAL A 51 7.62 7.73 -19.96
N LYS A 52 6.74 7.92 -20.93
CA LYS A 52 5.37 8.43 -20.73
C LYS A 52 4.38 7.30 -20.92
N ALA A 53 3.43 7.15 -20.01
CA ALA A 53 2.36 6.17 -20.10
C ALA A 53 1.05 6.75 -19.55
N ASP A 54 -0.09 6.32 -20.10
CA ASP A 54 -1.40 6.60 -19.53
C ASP A 54 -1.97 5.32 -18.87
N VAL A 55 -1.99 5.32 -17.53
CA VAL A 55 -2.45 4.17 -16.75
C VAL A 55 -3.97 4.27 -16.58
N ARG A 56 -4.70 3.60 -17.48
CA ARG A 56 -6.19 3.59 -17.54
C ARG A 56 -6.81 2.78 -16.39
N HIS A 57 -6.31 1.56 -16.18
CA HIS A 57 -6.73 0.67 -15.10
C HIS A 57 -5.53 0.34 -14.22
N GLY A 58 -5.24 1.22 -13.25
CA GLY A 58 -4.32 0.85 -12.16
C GLY A 58 -4.88 -0.39 -11.47
N THR A 59 -4.13 -1.49 -11.45
CA THR A 59 -4.60 -2.75 -10.87
C THR A 59 -4.89 -2.53 -9.38
N LYS A 60 -6.18 -2.52 -9.01
CA LYS A 60 -6.63 -2.41 -7.61
C LYS A 60 -6.33 -3.67 -6.78
N SER A 61 -5.86 -4.74 -7.44
CA SER A 61 -5.87 -6.10 -6.89
C SER A 61 -4.75 -6.42 -5.88
N ALA A 62 -3.79 -5.52 -5.67
CA ALA A 62 -2.76 -5.71 -4.66
C ALA A 62 -2.42 -4.45 -3.86
N SER A 63 -3.14 -3.34 -4.08
CA SER A 63 -2.80 -2.06 -3.45
C SER A 63 -2.97 -2.09 -1.94
N GLY A 64 -4.05 -2.65 -1.39
CA GLY A 64 -4.21 -2.76 0.08
C GLY A 64 -3.14 -3.64 0.72
N LEU A 65 -2.93 -4.85 0.18
CA LEU A 65 -1.94 -5.81 0.69
C LEU A 65 -0.50 -5.27 0.59
N ARG A 66 -0.14 -4.60 -0.52
CA ARG A 66 1.17 -3.95 -0.67
C ARG A 66 1.29 -2.66 0.13
N MET A 67 0.22 -1.88 0.28
CA MET A 67 0.19 -0.68 1.12
C MET A 67 0.40 -1.05 2.59
N GLY A 68 -0.24 -2.12 3.07
CA GLY A 68 0.04 -2.70 4.39
C GLY A 68 1.53 -3.02 4.55
N ARG A 69 2.12 -3.76 3.60
CA ARG A 69 3.57 -4.02 3.61
C ARG A 69 4.44 -2.76 3.62
N VAL A 70 4.04 -1.66 2.99
CA VAL A 70 4.79 -0.40 3.02
C VAL A 70 4.59 0.34 4.34
N LEU A 71 3.35 0.51 4.79
CA LEU A 71 3.00 1.23 6.01
C LEU A 71 3.54 0.54 7.27
N PHE A 72 3.59 -0.80 7.25
CA PHE A 72 4.07 -1.60 8.37
C PHE A 72 5.56 -1.97 8.25
N SER A 73 6.24 -1.52 7.19
CA SER A 73 7.69 -1.61 7.08
C SER A 73 8.41 -0.58 7.96
N ALA A 74 9.66 -0.90 8.31
CA ALA A 74 10.53 -0.20 9.26
C ALA A 74 10.19 1.27 9.56
N ARG A 75 10.48 2.20 8.64
CA ARG A 75 10.41 3.64 8.93
C ARG A 75 8.98 4.17 9.05
N CYS A 76 8.03 3.59 8.29
CA CYS A 76 6.65 4.05 8.25
C CYS A 76 5.81 3.52 9.43
N LYS A 77 6.21 2.38 10.01
CA LYS A 77 5.51 1.73 11.14
C LYS A 77 5.36 2.67 12.34
N SER A 78 6.37 3.50 12.60
CA SER A 78 6.42 4.43 13.74
C SER A 78 5.19 5.35 13.83
N CYS A 79 4.72 5.89 12.70
CA CYS A 79 3.55 6.76 12.66
C CYS A 79 2.25 6.00 12.35
N HIS A 80 2.32 4.89 11.59
CA HIS A 80 1.13 4.23 11.05
C HIS A 80 0.65 3.00 11.82
N ALA A 81 1.46 2.48 12.77
CA ALA A 81 1.17 1.20 13.44
C ALA A 81 1.60 1.12 14.90
N ASP A 82 2.61 1.88 15.34
CA ASP A 82 3.10 1.79 16.73
C ASP A 82 2.05 2.20 17.75
N ALA A 83 1.21 3.19 17.44
CA ALA A 83 0.11 3.62 18.31
C ALA A 83 -0.89 2.48 18.62
N GLY A 84 -1.02 1.49 17.73
CA GLY A 84 -1.85 0.30 17.95
C GLY A 84 -1.12 -0.88 18.59
N SER A 85 0.19 -0.80 18.80
CA SER A 85 0.97 -1.93 19.34
C SER A 85 0.61 -2.18 20.80
N GLY A 86 0.20 -3.40 21.15
CA GLY A 86 -0.22 -3.79 22.50
C GLY A 86 -1.61 -3.30 22.92
N GLN A 87 -2.24 -2.41 22.14
CA GLN A 87 -3.59 -1.92 22.43
C GLN A 87 -4.67 -2.94 22.03
N LYS A 88 -5.87 -2.81 22.60
CA LYS A 88 -7.04 -3.65 22.30
C LYS A 88 -8.33 -2.83 22.22
N GLY A 89 -9.38 -3.41 21.62
CA GLY A 89 -10.73 -2.87 21.62
C GLY A 89 -10.83 -1.44 21.05
N LYS A 90 -11.51 -0.55 21.78
CA LYS A 90 -11.72 0.85 21.39
C LYS A 90 -10.41 1.59 21.11
N THR A 91 -9.44 1.50 22.01
CA THR A 91 -8.16 2.21 21.89
C THR A 91 -7.41 1.76 20.64
N LEU A 92 -7.42 0.46 20.35
CA LEU A 92 -6.84 -0.07 19.13
C LEU A 92 -7.58 0.44 17.89
N TYR A 93 -8.91 0.41 17.89
CA TYR A 93 -9.72 0.90 16.78
C TYR A 93 -9.47 2.38 16.49
N GLU A 94 -9.41 3.22 17.52
CA GLU A 94 -9.15 4.65 17.37
C GLU A 94 -7.75 4.93 16.83
N ALA A 95 -6.74 4.14 17.24
CA ALA A 95 -5.36 4.31 16.80
C ALA A 95 -5.14 4.01 15.31
N ILE A 96 -5.82 3.00 14.74
CA ILE A 96 -5.50 2.50 13.39
C ILE A 96 -6.69 2.37 12.44
N CYS A 97 -7.94 2.32 12.92
CA CYS A 97 -9.12 2.09 12.09
C CYS A 97 -9.93 3.37 11.87
N ALA A 98 -10.08 4.19 12.92
CA ALA A 98 -10.97 5.36 12.92
C ALA A 98 -10.57 6.43 11.90
N PHE A 99 -9.28 6.52 11.52
CA PHE A 99 -8.83 7.46 10.49
C PHE A 99 -9.58 7.27 9.16
N CYS A 100 -9.87 6.02 8.78
CA CYS A 100 -10.65 5.71 7.58
C CYS A 100 -12.13 5.52 7.91
N HIS A 101 -12.43 4.73 8.94
CA HIS A 101 -13.78 4.28 9.25
C HIS A 101 -14.59 5.23 10.13
N GLY A 102 -13.98 6.29 10.66
CA GLY A 102 -14.61 7.17 11.65
C GLY A 102 -14.67 6.54 13.03
N VAL A 103 -14.79 7.38 14.07
CA VAL A 103 -14.77 6.92 15.48
C VAL A 103 -16.00 6.07 15.84
N ARG A 104 -17.11 6.23 15.11
CA ARG A 104 -18.36 5.47 15.25
C ARG A 104 -18.60 4.51 14.08
N GLY A 105 -17.65 4.34 13.16
CA GLY A 105 -17.84 3.50 11.97
C GLY A 105 -18.69 4.17 10.88
N GLU A 106 -18.82 5.50 10.91
CA GLU A 106 -19.59 6.33 9.98
C GLU A 106 -18.94 6.47 8.60
N GLY A 107 -17.65 6.15 8.47
CA GLY A 107 -16.89 6.27 7.22
C GLY A 107 -16.45 7.71 6.95
N VAL A 108 -15.13 7.94 7.00
CA VAL A 108 -14.51 9.24 6.69
C VAL A 108 -14.02 9.26 5.24
N SER A 109 -13.18 8.29 4.88
CA SER A 109 -12.60 8.14 3.53
C SER A 109 -13.04 6.83 2.84
N THR A 110 -13.96 6.11 3.47
CA THR A 110 -14.59 4.88 3.00
C THR A 110 -16.08 4.91 3.32
N HIS A 111 -16.84 3.97 2.76
CA HIS A 111 -18.23 3.77 3.14
C HIS A 111 -18.35 3.42 4.63
N PRO A 112 -19.49 3.75 5.27
CA PRO A 112 -19.78 3.35 6.64
C PRO A 112 -19.56 1.85 6.84
N LEU A 113 -19.10 1.47 8.03
CA LEU A 113 -19.02 0.06 8.42
C LEU A 113 -20.42 -0.55 8.38
N LYS A 114 -20.64 -1.46 7.44
CA LYS A 114 -21.90 -2.22 7.35
C LYS A 114 -21.86 -3.38 8.32
N GLU A 115 -23.04 -3.81 8.73
CA GLU A 115 -23.17 -5.08 9.42
C GLU A 115 -22.64 -6.22 8.54
N GLY A 116 -21.91 -7.12 9.18
CA GLY A 116 -21.33 -8.31 8.57
C GLY A 116 -21.08 -9.32 9.69
N THR A 117 -20.72 -10.55 9.30
CA THR A 117 -20.42 -11.58 10.30
C THR A 117 -19.08 -11.31 10.98
N ASP A 118 -18.95 -11.76 12.23
CA ASP A 118 -17.68 -11.70 12.97
C ASP A 118 -16.54 -12.38 12.17
N ALA A 119 -16.86 -13.44 11.42
CA ALA A 119 -15.93 -14.12 10.52
C ALA A 119 -15.42 -13.23 9.38
N TRP A 120 -16.29 -12.45 8.74
CA TRP A 120 -15.88 -11.52 7.70
C TRP A 120 -15.05 -10.37 8.25
N ALA A 121 -15.44 -9.80 9.40
CA ALA A 121 -14.67 -8.74 10.05
C ALA A 121 -13.25 -9.23 10.39
N ARG A 122 -13.15 -10.39 11.03
CA ARG A 122 -11.87 -11.03 11.38
C ARG A 122 -11.00 -11.25 10.14
N ASN A 123 -11.58 -11.83 9.09
CA ASN A 123 -10.85 -12.09 7.85
C ASN A 123 -10.36 -10.78 7.20
N TRP A 124 -11.22 -9.78 7.02
CA TRP A 124 -10.81 -8.53 6.36
C TRP A 124 -9.81 -7.71 7.19
N ILE A 125 -9.88 -7.76 8.52
CA ILE A 125 -8.84 -7.15 9.36
C ILE A 125 -7.52 -7.89 9.21
N ALA A 126 -7.55 -9.23 9.24
CA ALA A 126 -6.34 -10.04 9.15
C ALA A 126 -5.65 -9.93 7.78
N VAL A 127 -6.38 -10.21 6.71
CA VAL A 127 -5.83 -10.34 5.34
C VAL A 127 -6.08 -9.15 4.43
N GLY A 128 -6.89 -8.19 4.87
CA GLY A 128 -7.34 -7.08 4.04
C GLY A 128 -8.61 -7.41 3.25
N LYS A 129 -9.20 -6.38 2.63
CA LYS A 129 -10.43 -6.54 1.83
C LYS A 129 -10.11 -6.49 0.34
N PRO A 130 -10.29 -7.61 -0.40
CA PRO A 130 -10.02 -7.68 -1.83
C PRO A 130 -10.71 -6.57 -2.63
N GLY A 131 -10.01 -6.04 -3.64
CA GLY A 131 -10.50 -4.96 -4.50
C GLY A 131 -10.56 -3.58 -3.84
N THR A 132 -10.02 -3.43 -2.61
CA THR A 132 -10.01 -2.16 -1.87
C THR A 132 -8.60 -1.76 -1.41
N ALA A 133 -8.47 -0.57 -0.82
CA ALA A 133 -7.24 -0.10 -0.19
C ALA A 133 -7.01 -0.67 1.22
N MET A 134 -7.97 -1.40 1.79
CA MET A 134 -7.85 -1.96 3.15
C MET A 134 -6.78 -3.04 3.17
N ALA A 135 -5.69 -2.74 3.87
CA ALA A 135 -4.57 -3.65 4.09
C ALA A 135 -4.91 -4.79 5.06
N GLY A 136 -4.13 -5.85 5.01
CA GLY A 136 -4.11 -6.87 6.08
C GLY A 136 -3.23 -6.39 7.23
N TYR A 137 -3.77 -6.46 8.45
CA TYR A 137 -3.12 -5.97 9.66
C TYR A 137 -2.50 -7.08 10.50
N SER A 138 -2.69 -8.36 10.14
CA SER A 138 -2.11 -9.46 10.88
C SER A 138 -0.59 -9.55 10.69
N LYS A 139 0.12 -10.06 11.71
CA LYS A 139 1.56 -10.31 11.64
C LYS A 139 1.95 -11.22 10.48
N GLU A 140 1.11 -12.19 10.12
CA GLU A 140 1.32 -13.10 8.99
C GLU A 140 1.32 -12.36 7.64
N GLN A 141 0.61 -11.22 7.55
CA GLN A 141 0.63 -10.33 6.38
C GLN A 141 1.68 -9.23 6.46
N GLY A 142 2.50 -9.23 7.51
CA GLY A 142 3.49 -8.19 7.81
C GLY A 142 2.91 -6.97 8.52
N GLY A 143 1.68 -7.07 9.03
CA GLY A 143 1.03 -6.04 9.84
C GLY A 143 1.37 -6.12 11.34
N PRO A 144 0.91 -5.15 12.14
CA PRO A 144 1.33 -5.03 13.53
C PRO A 144 0.54 -5.92 14.51
N LEU A 145 -0.60 -6.49 14.10
CA LEU A 145 -1.57 -7.07 15.03
C LEU A 145 -1.41 -8.58 15.19
N ASP A 146 -1.47 -9.05 16.43
CA ASP A 146 -1.67 -10.47 16.72
C ASP A 146 -3.16 -10.87 16.71
N ALA A 147 -3.42 -12.18 16.83
CA ALA A 147 -4.77 -12.72 16.83
C ALA A 147 -5.66 -12.12 17.93
N ALA A 148 -5.14 -11.95 19.15
CA ALA A 148 -5.92 -11.41 20.27
C ALA A 148 -6.32 -9.95 20.06
N GLN A 149 -5.45 -9.16 19.42
CA GLN A 149 -5.77 -7.79 19.01
C GLN A 149 -6.85 -7.75 17.93
N ILE A 150 -6.77 -8.64 16.94
CA ILE A 150 -7.78 -8.76 15.88
C ILE A 150 -9.15 -9.14 16.47
N GLU A 151 -9.20 -10.11 17.38
CA GLU A 151 -10.45 -10.47 18.08
C GLU A 151 -11.03 -9.27 18.84
N SER A 152 -10.20 -8.53 19.56
CA SER A 152 -10.66 -7.36 20.30
C SER A 152 -11.25 -6.27 19.41
N LEU A 153 -10.77 -6.15 18.16
CA LEU A 153 -11.35 -5.24 17.17
C LEU A 153 -12.70 -5.72 16.67
N VAL A 154 -12.85 -7.02 16.41
CA VAL A 154 -14.12 -7.63 15.99
C VAL A 154 -15.20 -7.36 17.04
N ASP A 155 -14.90 -7.62 18.32
CA ASP A 155 -15.82 -7.37 19.43
C ASP A 155 -16.20 -5.89 19.54
N TYR A 156 -15.23 -5.00 19.39
CA TYR A 156 -15.48 -3.56 19.45
C TYR A 156 -16.34 -3.07 18.27
N ILE A 157 -16.03 -3.51 17.04
CA ILE A 157 -16.82 -3.16 15.84
C ILE A 157 -18.26 -3.64 15.98
N LYS A 158 -18.47 -4.86 16.51
CA LYS A 158 -19.80 -5.38 16.81
C LYS A 158 -20.55 -4.50 17.82
N SER A 159 -19.85 -3.92 18.78
CA SER A 159 -20.41 -2.95 19.73
C SER A 159 -20.73 -1.58 19.13
N LEU A 160 -20.13 -1.21 18.00
CA LEU A 160 -20.40 0.04 17.29
C LEU A 160 -21.71 -0.05 16.51
N SER A 161 -21.98 -1.18 15.84
CA SER A 161 -23.24 -1.38 15.12
C SER A 161 -24.45 -1.20 16.02
N ARG A 162 -24.43 -1.77 17.24
CA ARG A 162 -25.50 -1.65 18.24
C ARG A 162 -25.73 -0.24 18.80
N ARG A 163 -24.81 0.71 18.58
CA ARG A 163 -24.87 2.09 19.12
C ARG A 163 -25.25 3.13 18.06
N ARG A 164 -25.62 2.64 16.88
CA ARG A 164 -25.98 3.45 15.72
C ARG A 164 -27.48 3.39 15.42
N ASP A 165 -28.19 2.52 16.12
CA ASP A 165 -29.66 2.45 16.25
C ASP A 165 -30.13 3.35 17.40
#